data_AF-A0A933PB67-F1
#
_entry.id   AF-A0A933PB67-F1
#
_cell.length_a   1.000
_cell.length_b   1.000
_cell.length_c   1.000
_cell.angle_alpha   90.00
_cell.angle_beta   90.00
_cell.angle_gamma   90.00
#
_symmetry.space_group_name_H-M   'P 1'
#
loop_
_entity.id
_entity.type
_entity.pdbx_description
1 polymer ?
#
loop_
_entity_poly.entity_id
_entity_poly.type
_entity_poly.pdbx_seq_one_letter_code
_entity_poly.pdbx_strand_id
1 'polypeptide(L)'
;MGFFGGFLYTGGTWSAVDPAAVGEVPMPALLVAVHDSDLAFVQYLPAGPGSGTAYLGYTPRVYFADDGASPPTDVSLEAASLAMWWAAVHGRGVDEAETKAVELLPFLASDDVDDVDDVDAGEDDDRDDEDVFVELKLRRFLEVLDVPVPDEVFDEA
;
A
#
# COMPACT_ATOMS: atom_id res chain seq x y z
N MET A 1 -20.37 4.33 -1.14
CA MET A 1 -19.96 5.57 -0.42
C MET A 1 -18.57 5.24 0.07
N GLY A 2 -17.52 5.83 -0.52
CA GLY A 2 -16.13 5.42 -0.24
C GLY A 2 -15.53 6.12 0.98
N PHE A 3 -14.52 5.50 1.56
CA PHE A 3 -13.72 5.99 2.68
C PHE A 3 -12.59 6.90 2.20
N PHE A 4 -12.28 7.91 3.00
CA PHE A 4 -11.15 8.81 2.81
C PHE A 4 -10.43 8.98 4.13
N GLY A 5 -9.15 8.64 4.18
CA GLY A 5 -8.37 8.72 5.42
C GLY A 5 -6.87 8.66 5.16
N GLY A 6 -6.10 9.30 6.03
CA GLY A 6 -4.65 9.33 5.99
C GLY A 6 -4.05 8.94 7.34
N PHE A 7 -3.05 8.08 7.33
CA PHE A 7 -2.44 7.51 8.53
C PHE A 7 -0.93 7.47 8.39
N LEU A 8 -0.23 8.02 9.36
CA LEU A 8 1.23 8.04 9.42
C LEU A 8 1.72 7.09 10.50
N TYR A 9 2.51 6.09 10.11
CA TYR A 9 3.24 5.20 10.99
C TYR A 9 4.67 5.69 11.16
N THR A 10 5.03 6.03 12.38
CA THR A 10 6.41 6.37 12.77
C THR A 10 6.71 5.81 14.14
N GLY A 11 7.93 5.32 14.35
CA GLY A 11 8.37 4.86 15.68
C GLY A 11 7.51 3.77 16.33
N GLY A 12 6.81 2.95 15.54
CA GLY A 12 5.95 1.89 16.07
C GLY A 12 4.48 2.28 16.30
N THR A 13 4.09 3.51 15.99
CA THR A 13 2.75 4.04 16.27
C THR A 13 2.13 4.71 15.07
N TRP A 14 0.81 4.56 14.94
CA TRP A 14 0.01 5.26 13.94
C TRP A 14 -0.51 6.59 14.47
N SER A 15 -0.77 7.52 13.55
CA SER A 15 -1.47 8.77 13.81
C SER A 15 -2.30 9.14 12.59
N ALA A 16 -3.58 9.49 12.79
CA ALA A 16 -4.40 10.06 11.73
C ALA A 16 -3.84 11.42 11.31
N VAL A 17 -3.76 11.65 10.00
CA VAL A 17 -3.18 12.86 9.40
C VAL A 17 -3.97 13.26 8.15
N ASP A 18 -3.88 14.54 7.78
CA ASP A 18 -4.18 14.96 6.41
C ASP A 18 -2.93 14.71 5.55
N PRO A 19 -2.96 13.78 4.56
CA PRO A 19 -1.81 13.47 3.71
C PRO A 19 -1.23 14.70 3.02
N ALA A 20 -2.06 15.69 2.68
CA ALA A 20 -1.61 16.92 1.99
C ALA A 20 -0.90 17.91 2.93
N ALA A 21 -1.02 17.72 4.25
CA ALA A 21 -0.42 18.59 5.27
C ALA A 21 0.80 17.96 5.96
N VAL A 22 1.20 16.73 5.59
CA VAL A 22 2.37 16.06 6.17
C VAL A 22 3.65 16.79 5.71
N GLY A 23 4.39 17.33 6.68
CA GLY A 23 5.69 17.95 6.47
C GLY A 23 6.84 16.97 6.64
N GLU A 24 7.96 17.43 7.20
CA GLU A 24 9.07 16.55 7.56
C GLU A 24 8.67 15.58 8.68
N VAL A 25 8.92 14.29 8.47
CA VAL A 25 8.60 13.22 9.44
C VAL A 25 9.86 12.49 9.89
N PRO A 26 9.91 11.99 11.14
CA PRO A 26 11.00 11.11 11.59
C PRO A 26 11.04 9.82 10.76
N MET A 27 12.23 9.46 10.29
CA MET A 27 12.45 8.20 9.56
C MET A 27 12.86 7.05 10.50
N PRO A 28 12.52 5.80 10.19
CA PRO A 28 11.68 5.38 9.06
C PRO A 28 10.19 5.68 9.28
N ALA A 29 9.48 6.01 8.20
CA ALA A 29 8.06 6.36 8.20
C ALA A 29 7.29 5.64 7.10
N LEU A 30 6.01 5.38 7.34
CA LEU A 30 5.06 4.87 6.35
C LEU A 30 3.77 5.70 6.42
N LEU A 31 3.44 6.40 5.35
CA LEU A 31 2.19 7.11 5.18
C LEU A 31 1.27 6.26 4.30
N VAL A 32 0.07 6.00 4.79
CA VAL A 32 -0.99 5.33 4.05
C VAL A 32 -2.14 6.30 3.87
N ALA A 33 -2.70 6.38 2.67
CA ALA A 33 -3.92 7.16 2.43
C ALA A 33 -4.89 6.37 1.55
N VAL A 34 -6.14 6.26 1.98
CA VAL A 34 -7.23 5.62 1.21
C VAL A 34 -8.07 6.70 0.53
N HIS A 35 -8.48 6.43 -0.71
CA HIS A 35 -9.27 7.31 -1.54
C HIS A 35 -10.41 6.54 -2.19
N ASP A 36 -11.64 6.91 -1.81
CA ASP A 36 -12.92 6.38 -2.32
C ASP A 36 -13.06 4.85 -2.22
N SER A 37 -12.34 4.21 -1.29
CA SER A 37 -12.30 2.75 -1.10
C SER A 37 -11.80 1.91 -2.30
N ASP A 38 -11.27 2.55 -3.34
CA ASP A 38 -10.79 1.88 -4.56
C ASP A 38 -9.27 2.00 -4.75
N LEU A 39 -8.69 3.06 -4.17
CA LEU A 39 -7.28 3.44 -4.36
C LEU A 39 -6.66 3.70 -2.99
N ALA A 40 -5.51 3.10 -2.72
CA ALA A 40 -4.69 3.48 -1.57
C ALA A 40 -3.25 3.81 -1.97
N PHE A 41 -2.73 4.87 -1.38
CA PHE A 41 -1.34 5.31 -1.48
C PHE A 41 -0.56 4.73 -0.31
N VAL A 42 0.63 4.18 -0.58
CA VAL A 42 1.58 3.72 0.42
C VAL A 42 2.91 4.39 0.16
N GLN A 43 3.19 5.45 0.91
CA GLN A 43 4.44 6.19 0.82
C GLN A 43 5.38 5.80 1.95
N TYR A 44 6.60 5.39 1.61
CA TYR A 44 7.57 4.85 2.57
C TYR A 44 8.88 5.65 2.52
N LEU A 45 9.41 5.94 3.70
CA LEU A 45 10.61 6.75 3.88
C LEU A 45 11.61 6.02 4.78
N PRO A 46 12.89 5.87 4.38
CA PRO A 46 13.45 6.31 3.11
C PRO A 46 12.90 5.50 1.91
N ALA A 47 12.81 6.16 0.74
CA ALA A 47 12.27 5.59 -0.48
C ALA A 47 13.11 4.46 -1.11
N GLY A 48 14.36 4.28 -0.68
CA GLY A 48 15.26 3.31 -1.32
C GLY A 48 15.56 3.66 -2.79
N PRO A 49 15.77 2.66 -3.66
CA PRO A 49 16.04 2.87 -5.09
C PRO A 49 14.78 3.16 -5.94
N GLY A 50 13.58 2.89 -5.43
CA GLY A 50 12.31 3.18 -6.08
C GLY A 50 11.85 4.63 -5.90
N SER A 51 10.60 4.91 -6.23
CA SER A 51 10.01 6.24 -6.07
C SER A 51 9.67 6.56 -4.62
N GLY A 52 9.52 5.54 -3.76
CA GLY A 52 9.06 5.69 -2.39
C GLY A 52 7.54 5.70 -2.27
N THR A 53 6.81 5.36 -3.33
CA THR A 53 5.34 5.31 -3.34
C THR A 53 4.88 4.07 -4.10
N ALA A 54 4.10 3.24 -3.42
CA ALA A 54 3.36 2.13 -4.00
C ALA A 54 1.85 2.39 -3.91
N TYR A 55 1.08 1.68 -4.72
CA TYR A 55 -0.38 1.79 -4.74
C TYR A 55 -1.02 0.43 -4.45
N LEU A 56 -2.21 0.42 -3.85
CA LEU A 56 -3.07 -0.75 -3.69
C LEU A 56 -4.43 -0.47 -4.32
N GLY A 57 -5.10 -1.52 -4.80
CA GLY A 57 -6.33 -1.41 -5.59
C GLY A 57 -5.97 -0.97 -7.00
N TYR A 58 -6.34 0.26 -7.37
CA TYR A 58 -5.92 0.88 -8.63
C TYR A 58 -4.66 1.74 -8.49
N THR A 59 -3.97 2.03 -9.59
CA THR A 59 -3.04 3.18 -9.64
C THR A 59 -3.82 4.45 -10.01
N PRO A 60 -3.31 5.67 -9.72
CA PRO A 60 -3.97 6.91 -10.13
C PRO A 60 -4.22 6.97 -11.65
N ARG A 61 -3.31 6.42 -12.47
CA ARG A 61 -3.45 6.36 -13.92
C ARG A 61 -4.68 5.57 -14.34
N VAL A 62 -4.87 4.39 -13.75
CA VAL A 62 -6.00 3.51 -14.05
C VAL A 62 -7.29 4.09 -13.48
N TYR A 63 -7.30 4.50 -12.21
CA TYR A 63 -8.49 5.02 -11.52
C TYR A 63 -9.07 6.27 -12.19
N PHE A 64 -8.23 7.24 -12.57
CA PHE A 64 -8.67 8.47 -13.25
C PHE A 64 -8.73 8.32 -14.78
N ALA A 65 -8.34 7.17 -15.32
CA ALA A 65 -8.13 6.96 -16.76
C ALA A 65 -7.26 8.09 -17.40
N ASP A 66 -6.20 8.50 -16.70
CA ASP A 66 -5.32 9.61 -17.07
C ASP A 66 -3.84 9.26 -16.82
N ASP A 67 -3.08 9.07 -17.89
CA ASP A 67 -1.63 8.85 -17.87
C ASP A 67 -0.85 10.00 -17.20
N GLY A 68 -1.44 11.18 -17.03
CA GLY A 68 -0.86 12.32 -16.33
C GLY A 68 -1.04 12.30 -14.81
N ALA A 69 -1.87 11.40 -14.26
CA ALA A 69 -2.23 11.41 -12.84
C ALA A 69 -1.07 11.04 -11.90
N SER A 70 -0.12 10.22 -12.36
CA SER A 70 1.12 9.88 -11.64
C SER A 70 2.23 9.48 -12.63
N PRO A 71 3.51 9.38 -12.23
CA PRO A 71 4.52 8.65 -13.00
C PRO A 71 4.12 7.18 -13.21
N PRO A 72 4.66 6.47 -14.21
CA PRO A 72 4.44 5.04 -14.37
C PRO A 72 4.94 4.24 -13.17
N THR A 73 4.24 3.18 -12.80
CA THR A 73 4.55 2.35 -11.64
C THR A 73 5.46 1.20 -12.02
N ASP A 74 6.64 1.08 -11.39
CA ASP A 74 7.49 -0.11 -11.47
C ASP A 74 7.26 -0.99 -10.23
N VAL A 75 6.27 -1.87 -10.32
CA VAL A 75 5.81 -2.69 -9.18
C VAL A 75 6.95 -3.49 -8.55
N SER A 76 7.85 -4.05 -9.37
CA SER A 76 8.98 -4.84 -8.87
C SER A 76 9.97 -3.97 -8.09
N LEU A 77 10.26 -2.77 -8.58
CA LEU A 77 11.16 -1.84 -7.91
C LEU A 77 10.55 -1.27 -6.63
N GLU A 78 9.25 -0.94 -6.64
CA GLU A 78 8.54 -0.46 -5.46
C GLU A 78 8.45 -1.54 -4.38
N ALA A 79 8.15 -2.80 -4.73
CA ALA A 79 8.14 -3.91 -3.79
C ALA A 79 9.53 -4.13 -3.15
N ALA A 80 10.59 -4.11 -3.94
CA ALA A 80 11.96 -4.25 -3.44
C ALA A 80 12.34 -3.11 -2.48
N SER A 81 11.98 -1.87 -2.83
CA SER A 81 12.31 -0.68 -2.03
C SER A 81 11.52 -0.62 -0.73
N LEU A 82 10.23 -0.96 -0.77
CA LEU A 82 9.40 -1.11 0.42
C LEU A 82 9.88 -2.25 1.32
N ALA A 83 10.36 -3.36 0.75
CA ALA A 83 10.95 -4.44 1.54
C ALA A 83 12.25 -4.02 2.24
N MET A 84 13.06 -3.15 1.62
CA MET A 84 14.21 -2.54 2.29
C MET A 84 13.78 -1.63 3.45
N TRP A 85 12.71 -0.86 3.27
CA TRP A 85 12.10 -0.09 4.36
C TRP A 85 11.64 -1.01 5.51
N TRP A 86 10.95 -2.11 5.19
CA TRP A 86 10.52 -3.11 6.16
C TRP A 86 11.71 -3.69 6.93
N ALA A 87 12.78 -4.05 6.21
CA ALA A 87 13.98 -4.58 6.84
C ALA A 87 14.65 -3.55 7.77
N ALA A 88 14.66 -2.27 7.41
CA ALA A 88 15.18 -1.20 8.26
C ALA A 88 14.34 -1.02 9.54
N VAL A 89 13.01 -1.08 9.45
CA VAL A 89 12.10 -0.98 10.60
C VAL A 89 12.26 -2.15 11.56
N HIS A 90 12.42 -3.37 11.02
CA HIS A 90 12.45 -4.61 11.80
C HIS A 90 13.85 -5.13 12.12
N GLY A 91 14.90 -4.41 11.72
CA GLY A 91 16.29 -4.80 11.93
C GLY A 91 16.68 -6.09 11.20
N ARG A 92 16.20 -6.29 9.97
CA ARG A 92 16.44 -7.46 9.11
C ARG A 92 17.53 -7.22 8.08
N GLY A 93 18.05 -8.31 7.51
CA GLY A 93 19.06 -8.28 6.46
C GLY A 93 18.47 -8.17 5.05
N VAL A 94 19.37 -8.17 4.07
CA VAL A 94 19.03 -8.08 2.65
C VAL A 94 18.30 -9.35 2.17
N ASP A 95 18.72 -10.54 2.60
CA ASP A 95 18.11 -11.81 2.18
C ASP A 95 16.62 -11.89 2.62
N GLU A 96 16.31 -11.41 3.83
CA GLU A 96 14.92 -11.33 4.28
C GLU A 96 14.13 -10.23 3.55
N ALA A 97 14.78 -9.11 3.20
CA ALA A 97 14.16 -8.07 2.38
C ALA A 97 13.80 -8.60 0.98
N GLU A 98 14.68 -9.38 0.35
CA GLU A 98 14.41 -10.00 -0.95
C GLU A 98 13.21 -10.95 -0.88
N THR A 99 13.12 -11.75 0.19
CA THR A 99 11.96 -12.64 0.43
C THR A 99 10.68 -11.81 0.62
N LYS A 100 10.75 -10.75 1.44
CA LYS A 100 9.62 -9.87 1.69
C LYS A 100 9.16 -9.14 0.42
N ALA A 101 10.07 -8.76 -0.46
CA ALA A 101 9.71 -8.12 -1.73
C ALA A 101 8.78 -9.02 -2.57
N VAL A 102 9.07 -10.34 -2.62
CA VAL A 102 8.21 -11.31 -3.33
C VAL A 102 6.83 -11.42 -2.68
N GLU A 103 6.75 -11.41 -1.35
CA GLU A 103 5.47 -11.44 -0.62
C GLU A 103 4.62 -10.18 -0.85
N LEU A 104 5.25 -9.03 -1.13
CA LEU A 104 4.55 -7.77 -1.34
C LEU A 104 3.99 -7.61 -2.75
N LEU A 105 4.58 -8.28 -3.76
CA LEU A 105 4.18 -8.14 -5.17
C LEU A 105 2.67 -8.29 -5.42
N PRO A 106 1.96 -9.31 -4.88
CA PRO A 106 0.54 -9.50 -5.17
C PRO A 106 -0.37 -8.37 -4.66
N PHE A 107 0.13 -7.54 -3.74
CA PHE A 107 -0.66 -6.44 -3.18
C PHE A 107 -0.60 -5.18 -4.04
N LEU A 108 0.53 -4.95 -4.72
CA LEU A 108 0.80 -3.68 -5.37
C LEU A 108 0.04 -3.58 -6.69
N ALA A 109 -0.58 -2.43 -6.91
CA ALA A 109 -1.27 -2.12 -8.16
C ALA A 109 -0.26 -1.81 -9.26
N SER A 110 -0.51 -2.32 -10.47
CA SER A 110 0.23 -1.99 -11.69
C SER A 110 -0.60 -1.06 -12.57
N ASP A 111 0.05 -0.42 -13.55
CA ASP A 111 -0.66 0.39 -14.55
C ASP A 111 -1.32 -0.49 -15.64
N ASP A 112 -1.12 -1.80 -15.59
CA ASP A 112 -1.71 -2.75 -16.53
C ASP A 112 -3.13 -3.10 -16.06
N VAL A 113 -4.13 -2.73 -16.87
CA VAL A 113 -5.57 -2.88 -16.55
C VAL A 113 -6.04 -4.34 -16.39
N ASP A 114 -5.18 -5.31 -16.69
CA ASP A 114 -5.47 -6.75 -16.58
C ASP A 114 -5.12 -7.33 -15.19
N ASP A 115 -4.36 -6.61 -14.34
CA ASP A 115 -3.87 -7.09 -13.03
C ASP A 115 -4.82 -6.80 -11.84
N VAL A 116 -5.96 -6.12 -12.08
CA VAL A 116 -6.86 -5.67 -11.00
C VAL A 116 -7.66 -6.81 -10.33
N ASP A 117 -7.64 -8.02 -10.89
CA ASP A 117 -8.44 -9.17 -10.45
C ASP A 117 -7.66 -10.26 -9.65
N ASP A 118 -6.35 -10.11 -9.42
CA ASP A 118 -5.49 -11.27 -9.07
C ASP A 118 -5.10 -11.45 -7.59
N VAL A 119 -5.81 -10.82 -6.64
CA VAL A 119 -5.67 -11.17 -5.20
C VAL A 119 -6.62 -12.31 -4.81
N ASP A 120 -6.24 -13.54 -5.17
CA ASP A 120 -6.65 -14.82 -4.56
C ASP A 120 -8.02 -14.77 -3.85
N ALA A 121 -9.08 -14.58 -4.64
CA ALA A 121 -10.40 -15.02 -4.27
C ALA A 121 -10.36 -16.55 -4.27
N GLY A 122 -10.06 -17.13 -3.10
CA GLY A 122 -10.09 -18.57 -2.91
C GLY A 122 -11.36 -19.15 -3.55
N GLU A 123 -11.23 -20.27 -4.27
CA GLU A 123 -12.22 -20.86 -5.19
C GLU A 123 -13.60 -21.24 -4.59
N ASP A 124 -13.98 -20.77 -3.40
CA ASP A 124 -15.27 -21.03 -2.76
C ASP A 124 -15.78 -19.79 -2.00
N ASP A 125 -16.31 -18.77 -2.69
CA ASP A 125 -17.55 -18.08 -2.25
C ASP A 125 -18.17 -17.30 -3.41
N ASP A 126 -19.48 -17.13 -3.36
CA ASP A 126 -20.30 -16.50 -4.38
C ASP A 126 -19.86 -15.05 -4.67
N ARG A 127 -19.18 -14.86 -5.79
CA ARG A 127 -18.55 -13.62 -6.23
C ARG A 127 -19.57 -12.53 -6.62
N ASP A 128 -19.94 -11.70 -5.67
CA ASP A 128 -20.03 -10.25 -5.91
C ASP A 128 -18.58 -9.69 -5.87
N ASP A 129 -17.76 -10.08 -6.85
CA ASP A 129 -16.33 -9.75 -6.96
C ASP A 129 -16.06 -8.28 -7.36
N GLU A 130 -17.11 -7.47 -7.56
CA GLU A 130 -16.99 -6.09 -8.05
C GLU A 130 -16.67 -5.07 -6.95
N ASP A 131 -16.66 -5.46 -5.66
CA ASP A 131 -16.60 -4.55 -4.50
C ASP A 131 -15.62 -4.99 -3.37
N VAL A 132 -14.45 -5.58 -3.67
CA VAL A 132 -13.42 -5.76 -2.61
C VAL A 132 -12.74 -4.42 -2.34
N PHE A 133 -13.28 -3.68 -1.37
CA PHE A 133 -12.74 -2.41 -0.89
C PHE A 133 -11.22 -2.48 -0.61
N VAL A 134 -10.48 -1.47 -1.06
CA VAL A 134 -9.01 -1.38 -0.94
C VAL A 134 -8.53 -1.46 0.51
N GLU A 135 -9.40 -1.13 1.46
CA GLU A 135 -9.20 -1.29 2.89
C GLU A 135 -8.90 -2.76 3.23
N LEU A 136 -9.67 -3.73 2.74
CA LEU A 136 -9.40 -5.14 3.01
C LEU A 136 -8.04 -5.57 2.46
N LYS A 137 -7.67 -5.07 1.26
CA LYS A 137 -6.34 -5.30 0.66
C LYS A 137 -5.24 -4.65 1.51
N LEU A 138 -5.45 -3.41 1.95
CA LEU A 138 -4.56 -2.65 2.81
C LEU A 138 -4.36 -3.34 4.16
N ARG A 139 -5.41 -3.88 4.78
CA ARG A 139 -5.31 -4.64 6.04
C ARG A 139 -4.34 -5.80 5.89
N ARG A 140 -4.58 -6.66 4.90
CA ARG A 140 -3.74 -7.85 4.63
C ARG A 140 -2.31 -7.43 4.30
N PHE A 141 -2.14 -6.35 3.55
CA PHE A 141 -0.84 -5.79 3.24
C PHE A 141 -0.09 -5.31 4.49
N LEU A 142 -0.76 -4.61 5.41
CA LEU A 142 -0.15 -4.16 6.68
C LEU A 142 0.21 -5.35 7.59
N GLU A 143 -0.61 -6.39 7.60
CA GLU A 143 -0.30 -7.66 8.27
C GLU A 143 0.97 -8.31 7.69
N VAL A 144 1.12 -8.34 6.36
CA VAL A 144 2.34 -8.84 5.68
C VAL A 144 3.57 -7.98 5.97
N LEU A 145 3.40 -6.67 6.18
CA LEU A 145 4.47 -5.76 6.61
C LEU A 145 4.84 -5.88 8.09
N ASP A 146 4.17 -6.74 8.85
CA ASP A 146 4.35 -6.89 10.29
C ASP A 146 4.19 -5.55 11.05
N VAL A 147 3.35 -4.64 10.53
CA VAL A 147 3.02 -3.37 11.21
C VAL A 147 1.63 -3.47 11.84
N PRO A 148 1.37 -2.77 12.96
CA PRO A 148 0.05 -2.75 13.56
C PRO A 148 -1.00 -2.30 12.54
N VAL A 149 -2.19 -2.89 12.58
CA VAL A 149 -3.30 -2.50 11.73
C VAL A 149 -4.07 -1.38 12.48
N PRO A 150 -4.21 -0.16 11.94
CA PRO A 150 -4.94 0.91 12.60
C PRO A 150 -6.45 0.62 12.61
N ASP A 151 -7.04 0.45 13.79
CA ASP A 151 -8.47 0.12 13.95
C ASP A 151 -9.40 1.11 13.21
N GLU A 152 -9.02 2.39 13.19
CA GLU A 152 -9.77 3.48 12.54
C GLU A 152 -9.97 3.31 11.01
N VAL A 153 -9.16 2.47 10.36
CA VAL A 153 -9.31 2.17 8.91
C VAL A 153 -10.33 1.05 8.68
N PHE A 154 -10.61 0.21 9.69
CA PHE A 154 -11.32 -1.06 9.51
C PHE A 154 -12.57 -1.23 10.39
N ASP A 155 -12.89 -0.28 11.28
CA ASP A 155 -14.08 -0.35 12.14
C ASP A 155 -15.40 0.02 11.43
N GLU A 156 -15.35 0.56 10.20
CA GLU A 156 -16.54 0.99 9.43
C GLU A 156 -16.75 0.26 8.08
N ALA A 157 -15.94 -0.77 7.76
CA ALA A 157 -16.05 -1.57 6.54
C ALA A 157 -16.98 -2.79 6.70
#